data_AF-A0A7W1TT64-F1
#
_entry.id   AF-A0A7W1TT64-F1
#
_cell.length_a   1.000
_cell.length_b   1.000
_cell.length_c   1.000
_cell.angle_alpha   90.00
_cell.angle_beta   90.00
_cell.angle_gamma   90.00
#
_symmetry.space_group_name_H-M   'P 1'
#
loop_
_entity.id
_entity.type
_entity.pdbx_description
1 polymer ?
#
loop_
_entity_poly.entity_id
_entity_poly.type
_entity_poly.pdbx_seq_one_letter_code
_entity_poly.pdbx_strand_id
1 'polypeptide(L)'
;MSVYHPFEQEIGGGRIFVHARTDPYSLVPSITKVIRELSADQPVEQAATLEDIRAEVLAPDRLNAFVFGGFAAVALLIAIVGVTGVLAFSVSARTREFGIRLAIGSAPRHLRARVLREGAVIAGAGIAAGALGGIALARFAGSYIPDIRIPDVATLAGAAALLAAAAVCASLMPAARASRIDVIKALRAD
;
A
#
# COMPACT_ATOMS: atom_id res chain seq x y z
N MET A 1 18.91 -37.34 10.40
CA MET A 1 19.14 -37.71 11.82
C MET A 1 17.94 -37.21 12.60
N SER A 2 16.90 -38.04 12.71
CA SER A 2 15.68 -37.73 13.45
C SER A 2 15.94 -37.95 14.94
N VAL A 3 16.21 -36.87 15.65
CA VAL A 3 16.35 -36.89 17.10
C VAL A 3 14.94 -37.12 17.68
N TYR A 4 14.74 -38.30 18.28
CA TYR A 4 13.53 -38.59 19.04
C TYR A 4 13.56 -37.71 20.30
N HIS A 5 12.64 -36.74 20.38
CA HIS A 5 12.37 -36.02 21.61
C HIS A 5 11.26 -36.77 22.35
N PRO A 6 11.52 -37.30 23.56
CA PRO A 6 10.48 -37.95 24.35
C PRO A 6 9.37 -36.95 24.68
N PHE A 7 8.12 -37.42 24.71
CA PHE A 7 6.93 -36.61 24.96
C PHE A 7 6.98 -35.82 26.29
N GLU A 8 7.82 -36.24 27.25
CA GLU A 8 8.06 -35.53 28.51
C GLU A 8 9.05 -34.34 28.38
N GLN A 9 9.82 -34.28 27.29
CA GLN A 9 10.70 -33.14 26.96
C GLN A 9 10.02 -32.10 26.07
N GLU A 10 8.84 -32.39 25.54
CA GLU A 10 7.96 -31.38 24.99
C GLU A 10 7.38 -30.64 26.21
N ILE A 11 8.07 -29.57 26.65
CA ILE A 11 7.56 -28.56 27.58
C ILE A 11 6.44 -27.77 26.86
N GLY A 12 5.49 -28.49 26.27
CA GLY A 12 4.26 -27.98 25.71
C GLY A 12 3.32 -27.82 26.88
N GLY A 13 3.38 -26.66 27.54
CA GLY A 13 2.30 -26.24 28.42
C GLY A 13 0.98 -26.41 27.68
N GLY A 14 0.14 -27.35 28.13
CA GLY A 14 -1.13 -27.64 27.50
C GLY A 14 -1.96 -26.36 27.43
N ARG A 15 -2.30 -25.93 26.21
CA ARG A 15 -3.14 -24.74 26.01
C ARG A 15 -4.60 -25.17 26.09
N ILE A 16 -5.30 -24.69 27.11
CA ILE A 16 -6.74 -24.92 27.27
C ILE A 16 -7.46 -23.68 26.74
N PHE A 17 -8.29 -23.86 25.71
CA PHE A 17 -9.17 -22.81 25.21
C PHE A 17 -10.51 -22.90 25.92
N VAL A 18 -10.87 -21.84 26.65
CA VAL A 18 -12.16 -21.75 27.36
C VAL A 18 -13.01 -20.69 26.69
N HIS A 19 -14.23 -21.08 26.29
CA HIS A 19 -15.20 -20.14 25.75
C HIS A 19 -15.99 -19.49 26.90
N ALA A 20 -15.79 -18.18 27.11
CA ALA A 20 -16.49 -17.39 28.12
C ALA A 20 -17.60 -16.55 27.47
N ARG A 21 -18.81 -16.56 28.06
CA ARG A 21 -19.92 -15.66 27.66
C ARG A 21 -19.99 -14.38 28.51
N THR A 22 -19.25 -14.35 29.62
CA THR A 22 -19.11 -13.23 30.57
C THR A 22 -17.67 -12.73 30.57
N ASP A 23 -17.33 -11.77 31.43
CA ASP A 23 -15.96 -11.27 31.59
C ASP A 23 -14.95 -12.44 31.74
N PRO A 24 -14.07 -12.68 30.76
CA PRO A 24 -13.15 -13.81 30.75
C PRO A 24 -12.21 -13.82 31.97
N TYR A 25 -11.84 -12.64 32.47
CA TYR A 25 -10.94 -12.50 33.61
C TYR A 25 -11.58 -12.94 34.93
N SER A 26 -12.90 -12.84 35.05
CA SER A 26 -13.64 -13.31 36.22
C SER A 26 -13.63 -14.84 36.37
N LEU A 27 -13.40 -15.58 35.28
CA LEU A 27 -13.36 -17.04 35.26
C LEU A 27 -11.96 -17.59 35.58
N VAL A 28 -10.91 -16.77 35.43
CA VAL A 28 -9.51 -17.17 35.65
C VAL A 28 -9.28 -17.74 37.06
N PRO A 29 -9.76 -17.11 38.16
CA PRO A 29 -9.56 -17.65 39.51
C PRO A 29 -10.24 -19.01 39.71
N SER A 30 -11.46 -19.18 39.18
CA SER A 30 -12.21 -20.43 39.28
C SER A 30 -11.55 -21.57 38.49
N ILE A 31 -11.10 -21.29 37.27
CA ILE A 31 -10.39 -22.26 36.43
C ILE A 31 -9.04 -22.64 37.06
N THR A 32 -8.28 -21.66 37.53
CA THR A 32 -6.99 -21.87 38.20
C THR A 32 -7.14 -22.76 39.43
N LYS A 33 -8.22 -22.58 40.20
CA LYS A 33 -8.51 -23.42 41.37
C LYS A 33 -8.77 -24.87 40.98
N VAL A 34 -9.61 -25.12 39.96
CA VAL A 34 -9.92 -26.48 39.48
C VAL A 34 -8.67 -27.18 38.92
N ILE A 35 -7.83 -26.47 38.18
CA ILE A 35 -6.56 -27.02 37.66
C ILE A 35 -5.64 -27.41 38.82
N ARG A 36 -5.53 -26.55 39.83
CA ARG A 36 -4.68 -26.80 41.00
C ARG A 36 -5.19 -27.94 41.88
N GLU A 37 -6.50 -28.17 41.92
CA GLU A 37 -7.12 -29.32 42.58
C GLU A 37 -6.83 -30.64 41.83
N LEU A 38 -6.74 -30.60 40.50
CA LEU A 38 -6.43 -31.77 39.66
C LEU A 38 -4.93 -32.07 39.59
N SER A 39 -4.08 -31.04 39.61
CA SER A 39 -2.62 -31.18 39.60
C SER A 39 -1.97 -29.98 40.30
N ALA A 40 -1.40 -30.22 41.48
CA ALA A 40 -0.78 -29.17 42.29
C ALA A 40 0.53 -28.63 41.68
N ASP A 41 1.19 -29.42 40.82
CA ASP A 41 2.49 -29.10 40.23
C ASP A 41 2.40 -28.30 38.92
N GLN A 42 1.20 -27.93 38.47
CA GLN A 42 1.01 -27.20 37.21
C GLN A 42 0.70 -25.72 37.46
N PRO A 43 1.69 -24.81 37.29
CA PRO A 43 1.45 -23.38 37.43
C PRO A 43 0.64 -22.84 36.23
N VAL A 44 -0.38 -22.03 36.53
CA VAL A 44 -1.13 -21.26 35.52
C VAL A 44 -0.38 -19.96 35.29
N GLU A 45 0.52 -19.97 34.30
CA GLU A 45 1.52 -18.91 34.11
C GLU A 45 0.97 -17.66 33.41
N GLN A 46 -0.01 -17.77 32.50
CA GLN A 46 -0.56 -16.62 31.75
C GLN A 46 -1.99 -16.87 31.29
N ALA A 47 -2.96 -16.33 32.03
CA ALA A 47 -4.33 -16.22 31.55
C ALA A 47 -4.46 -14.96 30.68
N ALA A 48 -4.40 -15.15 29.37
CA ALA A 48 -4.63 -14.10 28.39
C ALA A 48 -5.84 -14.45 27.53
N THR A 49 -6.66 -13.45 27.19
CA THR A 49 -7.74 -13.67 26.23
C THR A 49 -7.16 -13.84 24.82
N LEU A 50 -7.91 -14.48 23.93
CA LEU A 50 -7.54 -14.52 22.52
C LEU A 50 -7.46 -13.11 21.90
N GLU A 51 -8.19 -12.14 22.46
CA GLU A 51 -8.12 -10.73 22.08
C GLU A 51 -6.77 -10.10 22.44
N ASP A 52 -6.25 -10.40 23.64
CA ASP A 52 -4.97 -9.87 24.13
C ASP A 52 -3.79 -10.49 23.39
N ILE A 53 -3.82 -11.82 23.18
CA ILE A 53 -2.81 -12.50 22.35
C ILE A 53 -2.83 -11.95 20.93
N ARG A 54 -4.02 -11.70 20.38
CA ARG A 54 -4.18 -11.11 19.06
C ARG A 54 -3.67 -9.66 19.02
N ALA A 55 -3.88 -8.87 20.07
CA ALA A 55 -3.37 -7.51 20.17
C ALA A 55 -1.84 -7.46 20.27
N GLU A 56 -1.24 -8.36 21.04
CA GLU A 56 0.21 -8.51 21.20
C GLU A 56 0.88 -8.97 19.89
N VAL A 57 0.28 -9.92 19.18
CA VAL A 57 0.79 -10.46 17.91
C VAL A 57 0.59 -9.49 16.74
N LEU A 58 -0.48 -8.69 16.72
CA LEU A 58 -0.75 -7.71 15.64
C LEU A 58 -0.12 -6.33 15.87
N ALA A 59 0.39 -6.03 17.06
CA ALA A 59 1.01 -4.73 17.35
C ALA A 59 2.23 -4.43 16.43
N PRO A 60 3.15 -5.38 16.15
CA PRO A 60 4.26 -5.16 15.22
C PRO A 60 3.79 -4.93 13.77
N ASP A 61 2.80 -5.70 13.31
CA ASP A 61 2.28 -5.61 11.95
C ASP A 61 1.60 -4.26 11.67
N ARG A 62 0.86 -3.73 12.65
CA ARG A 62 0.22 -2.41 12.53
C ARG A 62 1.24 -1.28 12.45
N LEU A 63 2.31 -1.35 13.25
CA LEU A 63 3.38 -0.35 13.20
C LEU A 63 4.07 -0.35 11.84
N ASN A 64 4.44 -1.54 11.34
CA ASN A 64 5.03 -1.68 10.01
C ASN A 64 4.10 -1.16 8.92
N ALA A 65 2.81 -1.53 8.95
CA ALA A 65 1.83 -1.03 7.99
C ALA A 65 1.72 0.50 8.01
N PHE A 66 1.77 1.14 9.19
CA PHE A 66 1.73 2.59 9.30
C PHE A 66 2.98 3.24 8.71
N VAL A 67 4.17 2.72 9.02
CA VAL A 67 5.45 3.23 8.51
C VAL A 67 5.53 3.08 6.98
N PHE A 68 5.24 1.89 6.45
CA PHE A 68 5.20 1.66 5.00
C PHE A 68 4.11 2.47 4.31
N GLY A 69 2.95 2.65 4.96
CA GLY A 69 1.90 3.55 4.51
C GLY A 69 2.37 5.00 4.40
N GLY A 70 3.16 5.47 5.38
CA GLY A 70 3.80 6.77 5.35
C GLY A 70 4.78 6.92 4.18
N PHE A 71 5.66 5.94 3.96
CA PHE A 71 6.56 5.95 2.80
C PHE A 71 5.81 5.92 1.48
N ALA A 72 4.75 5.11 1.38
CA ALA A 72 3.90 5.06 0.19
C ALA A 72 3.22 6.41 -0.09
N ALA A 73 2.74 7.11 0.95
CA ALA A 73 2.15 8.43 0.80
C ALA A 73 3.17 9.47 0.30
N VAL A 74 4.38 9.47 0.84
CA VAL A 74 5.46 10.36 0.37
C VAL A 74 5.85 10.04 -1.08
N ALA A 75 6.03 8.76 -1.41
CA ALA A 75 6.33 8.34 -2.77
C ALA A 75 5.23 8.75 -3.76
N LEU A 76 3.95 8.64 -3.35
CA LEU A 76 2.81 9.08 -4.14
C LEU A 76 2.83 10.60 -4.37
N LEU A 77 3.15 11.40 -3.35
CA LEU A 77 3.29 12.84 -3.49
C LEU A 77 4.41 13.21 -4.46
N ILE A 78 5.58 12.56 -4.34
CA ILE A 78 6.70 12.76 -5.26
C ILE A 78 6.28 12.41 -6.69
N ALA A 79 5.57 11.30 -6.89
CA ALA A 79 5.06 10.91 -8.19
C ALA A 79 4.07 11.95 -8.78
N ILE A 80 3.14 12.45 -7.96
CA ILE A 80 2.18 13.49 -8.38
C ILE A 80 2.92 14.75 -8.81
N VAL A 81 3.90 15.21 -8.02
CA VAL A 81 4.71 16.40 -8.34
C VAL A 81 5.50 16.18 -9.61
N GLY A 82 6.15 15.02 -9.76
CA GLY A 82 6.93 14.67 -10.94
C GLY A 82 6.08 14.62 -12.22
N VAL A 83 4.94 13.93 -12.19
CA VAL A 83 4.01 13.85 -13.32
C VAL A 83 3.48 15.23 -13.69
N THR A 84 3.07 16.03 -12.69
CA THR A 84 2.59 17.40 -12.93
C THR A 84 3.68 18.26 -13.55
N GLY A 85 4.93 18.16 -13.07
CA GLY A 85 6.08 18.89 -13.59
C GLY A 85 6.44 18.52 -15.03
N VAL A 86 6.53 17.22 -15.32
CA VAL A 86 6.82 16.71 -16.68
C VAL A 86 5.72 17.14 -17.66
N LEU A 87 4.45 17.01 -17.29
CA LEU A 87 3.34 17.43 -18.13
C LEU A 87 3.29 18.94 -18.30
N ALA A 88 3.50 19.72 -17.24
CA ALA A 88 3.54 21.18 -17.33
C ALA A 88 4.68 21.67 -18.24
N PHE A 89 5.86 21.04 -18.15
CA PHE A 89 6.98 21.32 -19.04
C PHE A 89 6.65 20.96 -20.49
N SER A 90 6.09 19.77 -20.74
CA SER A 90 5.69 19.31 -22.08
C SER A 90 4.65 20.25 -22.72
N VAL A 91 3.68 20.74 -21.92
CA VAL A 91 2.71 21.75 -22.35
C VAL A 91 3.40 23.08 -22.70
N SER A 92 4.26 23.59 -21.81
CA SER A 92 4.99 24.85 -22.04
C SER A 92 5.87 24.79 -23.30
N ALA A 93 6.61 23.70 -23.49
CA ALA A 93 7.47 23.48 -24.66
C ALA A 93 6.67 23.42 -25.98
N ARG A 94 5.40 23.00 -25.95
CA ARG A 94 4.52 22.90 -27.13
C ARG A 94 3.50 24.04 -27.25
N THR A 95 3.61 25.09 -26.43
CA THR A 95 2.70 26.25 -26.44
C THR A 95 2.55 26.86 -27.83
N ARG A 96 3.63 26.91 -28.62
CA ARG A 96 3.62 27.47 -29.98
C ARG A 96 2.81 26.63 -30.95
N GLU A 97 2.98 25.31 -30.95
CA GLU A 97 2.17 24.38 -31.77
C GLU A 97 0.69 24.44 -31.39
N PHE A 98 0.41 24.53 -30.09
CA PHE A 98 -0.93 24.65 -29.55
C PHE A 98 -1.59 25.98 -29.94
N GLY A 99 -0.85 27.10 -29.89
CA GLY A 99 -1.30 28.41 -30.34
C GLY A 99 -1.64 28.44 -31.83
N ILE A 100 -0.80 27.82 -32.68
CA ILE A 100 -1.05 27.71 -34.13
C ILE A 100 -2.30 26.88 -34.40
N ARG A 101 -2.44 25.70 -33.78
CA ARG A 101 -3.65 24.85 -33.94
C ARG A 101 -4.93 25.54 -33.48
N LEU A 102 -4.85 26.32 -32.38
CA LEU A 102 -6.00 27.04 -31.86
C LEU A 102 -6.37 28.22 -32.79
N ALA A 103 -5.40 28.89 -33.40
CA ALA A 103 -5.62 29.94 -34.40
C ALA A 103 -6.27 29.43 -35.69
N ILE A 104 -6.04 28.17 -36.07
CA ILE A 104 -6.68 27.51 -37.23
C ILE A 104 -8.05 26.89 -36.84
N GLY A 105 -8.53 27.13 -35.60
CA GLY A 105 -9.87 26.72 -35.14
C GLY A 105 -9.96 25.33 -34.51
N SER A 106 -8.84 24.71 -34.11
CA SER A 106 -8.90 23.38 -33.47
C SER A 106 -9.53 23.43 -32.08
N ALA A 107 -10.45 22.51 -31.79
CA ALA A 107 -11.18 22.49 -30.54
C ALA A 107 -10.28 22.19 -29.31
N PRO A 108 -10.37 22.97 -28.21
CA PRO A 108 -9.56 22.81 -27.00
C PRO A 108 -9.74 21.44 -26.28
N ARG A 109 -10.79 20.67 -26.62
CA ARG A 109 -10.95 19.27 -26.14
C ARG A 109 -9.83 18.34 -26.64
N HIS A 110 -9.30 18.55 -27.84
CA HIS A 110 -8.21 17.71 -28.39
C HIS A 110 -6.90 17.91 -27.63
N LEU A 111 -6.63 19.13 -27.16
CA LEU A 111 -5.47 19.41 -26.31
C LEU A 111 -5.58 18.69 -24.96
N ARG A 112 -6.74 18.81 -24.30
CA ARG A 112 -6.98 18.13 -23.02
C ARG A 112 -6.85 16.61 -23.14
N ALA A 113 -7.45 16.01 -24.18
CA ALA A 113 -7.37 14.57 -24.41
C ALA A 113 -5.93 14.10 -24.67
N ARG A 114 -5.11 14.90 -25.37
CA ARG A 114 -3.70 14.58 -25.62
C ARG A 114 -2.89 14.58 -24.33
N VAL A 115 -3.03 15.62 -23.50
CA VAL A 115 -2.33 15.72 -22.20
C VAL A 115 -2.75 14.59 -21.27
N LEU A 116 -4.05 14.26 -21.23
CA LEU A 116 -4.56 13.16 -20.41
C LEU A 116 -4.02 11.81 -20.88
N ARG A 117 -3.95 11.58 -22.20
CA ARG A 117 -3.38 10.36 -22.78
C ARG A 117 -1.88 10.25 -22.50
N GLU A 118 -1.14 11.35 -22.57
CA GLU A 118 0.30 11.39 -22.26
C GLU A 118 0.53 11.06 -20.78
N GLY A 119 -0.26 11.66 -19.87
CA GLY A 119 -0.25 11.30 -18.45
C GLY A 119 -0.61 9.83 -18.19
N ALA A 120 -1.63 9.30 -18.87
CA ALA A 120 -2.04 7.91 -18.75
C ALA A 120 -0.97 6.91 -19.23
N VAL A 121 -0.25 7.24 -20.31
CA VAL A 121 0.85 6.40 -20.82
C VAL A 121 2.01 6.39 -19.85
N ILE A 122 2.41 7.55 -19.32
CA ILE A 122 3.48 7.66 -18.31
C ILE A 122 3.11 6.86 -17.06
N ALA A 123 1.86 7.01 -16.58
CA ALA A 123 1.37 6.27 -15.43
C ALA A 123 1.32 4.76 -15.67
N GLY A 124 0.80 4.34 -16.83
CA GLY A 124 0.72 2.92 -17.20
C GLY A 124 2.11 2.26 -17.29
N ALA A 125 3.08 2.95 -17.91
CA ALA A 125 4.46 2.47 -17.98
C ALA A 125 5.10 2.39 -16.60
N GLY A 126 4.89 3.41 -15.74
CA GLY A 126 5.39 3.42 -14.37
C GLY A 126 4.79 2.31 -13.51
N ILE A 127 3.47 2.08 -13.60
CA ILE A 127 2.78 1.00 -12.88
C ILE A 127 3.30 -0.37 -13.33
N ALA A 128 3.42 -0.59 -14.64
CA ALA A 128 3.93 -1.86 -15.17
C ALA A 128 5.38 -2.12 -14.75
N ALA A 129 6.25 -1.12 -14.88
CA ALA A 129 7.65 -1.22 -14.47
C ALA A 129 7.78 -1.43 -12.95
N GLY A 130 6.99 -0.71 -12.15
CA GLY A 130 6.95 -0.85 -10.70
C GLY A 130 6.44 -2.22 -10.24
N ALA A 131 5.40 -2.75 -10.88
CA ALA A 131 4.87 -4.08 -10.59
C ALA A 131 5.89 -5.18 -10.92
N LEU A 132 6.49 -5.13 -12.11
CA LEU A 132 7.51 -6.10 -12.52
C LEU A 132 8.75 -6.02 -11.62
N GLY A 133 9.24 -4.81 -11.36
CA GLY A 133 10.39 -4.57 -10.48
C GLY A 133 10.12 -5.03 -9.04
N GLY A 134 8.95 -4.71 -8.50
CA GLY A 134 8.55 -5.11 -7.15
C GLY A 134 8.43 -6.62 -6.99
N ILE A 135 7.82 -7.32 -7.95
CA ILE A 135 7.72 -8.79 -7.94
C ILE A 135 9.10 -9.42 -8.07
N ALA A 136 9.97 -8.90 -8.95
CA ALA A 136 11.33 -9.39 -9.12
C ALA A 136 12.15 -9.23 -7.83
N LEU A 137 12.07 -8.06 -7.19
CA LEU A 137 12.74 -7.80 -5.91
C LEU A 137 12.20 -8.67 -4.79
N ALA A 138 10.87 -8.87 -4.70
CA ALA A 138 10.25 -9.73 -3.70
C ALA A 138 10.71 -11.18 -3.86
N ARG A 139 10.81 -11.68 -5.09
CA ARG A 139 11.35 -13.02 -5.37
C ARG A 139 12.83 -13.14 -5.00
N PHE A 140 13.63 -12.14 -5.32
CA PHE A 140 15.04 -12.11 -4.96
C PHE A 140 15.24 -12.04 -3.44
N ALA A 141 14.45 -11.22 -2.74
CA ALA A 141 14.50 -11.18 -1.27
C ALA A 141 14.02 -12.50 -0.65
N GLY A 142 12.99 -13.13 -1.21
CA GLY A 142 12.46 -14.42 -0.76
C GLY A 142 13.46 -15.57 -0.88
N SER A 143 14.50 -15.48 -1.72
CA SER A 143 15.55 -16.50 -1.74
C SER A 143 16.47 -16.45 -0.51
N TYR A 144 16.51 -15.32 0.19
CA TYR A 144 17.32 -15.14 1.41
C TYR A 144 16.48 -15.18 2.69
N ILE A 145 15.19 -14.83 2.62
CA ILE A 145 14.30 -14.74 3.78
C ILE A 145 13.08 -15.65 3.55
N PRO A 146 12.94 -16.77 4.30
CA PRO A 146 11.91 -17.78 4.07
C PRO A 146 10.45 -17.31 4.21
N ASP A 147 10.21 -16.22 4.96
CA ASP A 147 8.86 -15.76 5.32
C ASP A 147 8.29 -14.64 4.41
N ILE A 148 8.98 -14.28 3.32
CA ILE A 148 8.48 -13.24 2.41
C ILE A 148 7.33 -13.78 1.57
N ARG A 149 6.15 -13.18 1.77
CA ARG A 149 4.96 -13.42 0.93
C ARG A 149 4.91 -12.46 -0.24
N ILE A 150 4.66 -13.01 -1.44
CA ILE A 150 4.39 -12.22 -2.64
C ILE A 150 3.02 -11.53 -2.48
N PRO A 151 2.87 -10.26 -2.88
CA PRO A 151 1.59 -9.56 -2.85
C PRO A 151 0.51 -10.30 -3.64
N ASP A 152 -0.70 -10.38 -3.09
CA ASP A 152 -1.85 -10.94 -3.78
C ASP A 152 -2.35 -10.01 -4.91
N VAL A 153 -3.05 -10.59 -5.90
CA VAL A 153 -3.55 -9.88 -7.09
C VAL A 153 -4.47 -8.73 -6.70
N ALA A 154 -5.29 -8.89 -5.66
CA ALA A 154 -6.19 -7.86 -5.17
C ALA A 154 -5.42 -6.62 -4.65
N THR A 155 -4.34 -6.84 -3.91
CA THR A 155 -3.49 -5.76 -3.36
C THR A 155 -2.78 -5.01 -4.49
N LEU A 156 -2.24 -5.74 -5.47
CA LEU A 156 -1.58 -5.13 -6.62
C LEU A 156 -2.57 -4.33 -7.49
N ALA A 157 -3.77 -4.88 -7.73
CA ALA A 157 -4.83 -4.19 -8.45
C ALA A 157 -5.30 -2.92 -7.73
N GLY A 158 -5.46 -2.98 -6.39
CA GLY A 158 -5.80 -1.83 -5.57
C GLY A 158 -4.74 -0.72 -5.64
N ALA A 159 -3.45 -1.08 -5.53
CA ALA A 159 -2.34 -0.13 -5.67
C ALA A 159 -2.30 0.50 -7.08
N ALA A 160 -2.48 -0.31 -8.14
CA ALA A 160 -2.54 0.18 -9.51
C ALA A 160 -3.70 1.15 -9.74
N ALA A 161 -4.88 0.84 -9.19
CA ALA A 161 -6.05 1.71 -9.27
C ALA A 161 -5.83 3.04 -8.55
N LEU A 162 -5.21 3.01 -7.36
CA LEU A 162 -4.85 4.21 -6.60
C LEU A 162 -3.86 5.09 -7.36
N LEU A 163 -2.80 4.49 -7.93
CA LEU A 163 -1.80 5.19 -8.74
C LEU A 163 -2.42 5.79 -10.01
N ALA A 164 -3.33 5.05 -10.67
CA ALA A 164 -4.04 5.54 -11.84
C ALA A 164 -4.93 6.74 -11.48
N ALA A 165 -5.68 6.68 -10.37
CA ALA A 165 -6.48 7.80 -9.88
C ALA A 165 -5.61 9.02 -9.56
N ALA A 166 -4.47 8.82 -8.88
CA ALA A 166 -3.53 9.88 -8.57
C ALA A 166 -2.93 10.52 -9.84
N ALA A 167 -2.58 9.72 -10.85
CA ALA A 167 -2.09 10.21 -12.13
C ALA A 167 -3.13 11.04 -12.88
N VAL A 168 -4.39 10.59 -12.88
CA VAL A 168 -5.51 11.37 -13.44
C VAL A 168 -5.61 12.71 -12.70
N CYS A 169 -5.68 12.70 -11.37
CA CYS A 169 -5.73 13.93 -10.57
C CYS A 169 -4.55 14.87 -10.84
N ALA A 170 -3.33 14.36 -10.92
CA ALA A 170 -2.13 15.13 -11.24
C ALA A 170 -2.21 15.75 -12.65
N SER A 171 -2.72 15.01 -13.63
CA SER A 171 -2.84 15.46 -15.02
C SER A 171 -3.96 16.49 -15.27
N LEU A 172 -4.92 16.62 -14.36
CA LEU A 172 -6.00 17.61 -14.48
C LEU A 172 -5.49 19.05 -14.38
N MET A 173 -4.50 19.32 -13.53
CA MET A 173 -3.94 20.68 -13.36
C MET A 173 -3.25 21.19 -14.65
N PRO A 174 -2.31 20.44 -15.26
CA PRO A 174 -1.70 20.81 -16.54
C PRO A 174 -2.71 20.84 -17.69
N ALA A 175 -3.68 19.91 -17.72
CA ALA A 175 -4.70 19.90 -18.76
C ALA A 175 -5.62 21.13 -18.70
N ALA A 176 -5.97 21.58 -17.48
CA ALA A 176 -6.71 22.82 -17.27
C ALA A 176 -5.89 24.02 -17.75
N ARG A 177 -4.60 24.10 -17.37
CA ARG A 177 -3.67 25.15 -17.85
C ARG A 177 -3.57 25.18 -19.38
N ALA A 178 -3.36 24.03 -20.03
CA ALA A 178 -3.26 23.93 -21.49
C ALA A 178 -4.50 24.46 -22.22
N SER A 179 -5.68 24.28 -21.64
CA SER A 179 -6.94 24.77 -22.22
C SER A 179 -7.28 26.24 -21.92
N ARG A 180 -6.56 26.85 -20.97
CA ARG A 180 -6.66 28.28 -20.62
C ARG A 180 -5.53 29.11 -21.21
N ILE A 181 -4.70 28.53 -22.09
CA ILE A 181 -3.69 29.29 -22.83
C ILE A 181 -4.45 30.24 -23.76
N ASP A 182 -4.48 31.51 -23.38
CA ASP A 182 -5.02 32.60 -24.19
C ASP A 182 -4.18 32.74 -25.45
N VAL A 183 -4.80 32.53 -26.61
CA VAL A 183 -4.21 32.66 -27.95
C VAL A 183 -3.44 33.97 -28.09
N ILE A 184 -3.97 35.05 -27.49
CA ILE A 184 -3.40 36.39 -27.56
C ILE A 184 -2.10 36.51 -26.75
N LYS A 185 -1.95 35.81 -25.61
CA LYS A 185 -0.67 35.78 -24.87
C LYS A 185 0.36 34.88 -25.54
N ALA A 186 -0.06 33.80 -26.18
CA ALA A 186 0.83 32.88 -26.90
C ALA A 186 1.45 33.52 -28.17
N LEU A 187 0.79 34.52 -28.76
CA LEU A 187 1.29 35.28 -29.92
C LEU A 187 2.15 36.50 -29.54
N ARG A 188 2.18 36.89 -28.25
CA ARG A 188 2.84 38.11 -27.77
C ARG A 188 4.06 37.82 -26.87
N ALA A 189 4.37 36.55 -26.65
CA ALA A 189 5.60 36.14 -25.99
C ALA A 189 6.73 36.15 -27.04
N ASP A 190 7.24 37.36 -27.28
CA ASP A 190 8.59 37.60 -27.82
C ASP A 190 9.55 37.85 -26.64
#